data_AF-A0A371IUP2-F1
#
_entry.id   AF-A0A371IUP2-F1
#
_cell.length_a   1.000
_cell.length_b   1.000
_cell.length_c   1.000
_cell.angle_alpha   90.00
_cell.angle_beta   90.00
_cell.angle_gamma   90.00
#
_symmetry.space_group_name_H-M   'P 1'
#
loop_
_entity.id
_entity.type
_entity.pdbx_description
1 polymer ?
#
loop_
_entity_poly.entity_id
_entity_poly.type
_entity_poly.pdbx_seq_one_letter_code
_entity_poly.pdbx_strand_id
1 'polypeptide(L)'
;MKMDFHLNGRRLRLLLYISIIIIIYVVPISFVEGRSFCIWYNLFKIKCLGCGMTRAIFNLSRLNIRNALEYNWMVVFISIPICFVVKDIANIFYEEFKIYKLKHPKVQK
;
A
#
# COMPACT_ATOMS: atom_id res chain seq x y z
N MET A 1 -6.91 23.58 -23.14
CA MET A 1 -5.83 22.93 -22.36
C MET A 1 -5.98 21.42 -22.53
N LYS A 2 -5.33 20.83 -23.54
CA LYS A 2 -5.32 19.37 -23.72
C LYS A 2 -4.28 18.81 -22.76
N MET A 3 -4.77 18.23 -21.67
CA MET A 3 -3.91 17.52 -20.73
C MET A 3 -3.67 16.14 -21.32
N ASP A 4 -2.69 16.06 -22.22
CA ASP A 4 -2.28 14.81 -22.84
C ASP A 4 -1.49 14.03 -21.79
N PHE A 5 -2.22 13.35 -20.92
CA PHE A 5 -1.69 12.52 -19.86
C PHE A 5 -1.15 11.23 -20.50
N HIS A 6 0.02 11.33 -21.11
CA HIS A 6 0.77 10.19 -21.65
C HIS A 6 1.33 9.39 -20.46
N LEU A 7 0.46 8.62 -19.80
CA LEU A 7 0.79 7.79 -18.66
C LEU A 7 1.77 6.70 -19.08
N ASN A 8 3.02 6.86 -18.70
CA ASN A 8 3.94 5.74 -18.63
C ASN A 8 3.42 4.76 -17.56
N GLY A 9 3.29 3.47 -17.87
CA GLY A 9 2.77 2.47 -16.94
C GLY A 9 3.50 2.45 -15.59
N ARG A 10 4.80 2.80 -15.57
CA ARG A 10 5.58 2.99 -14.33
C ARG A 10 5.07 4.14 -13.46
N ARG A 11 4.79 5.30 -14.08
CA ARG A 11 4.28 6.48 -13.36
C ARG A 11 2.88 6.23 -12.80
N LEU A 12 2.03 5.52 -13.55
CA LEU A 12 0.71 5.13 -13.06
C LEU A 12 0.80 4.25 -11.81
N ARG A 13 1.68 3.23 -11.82
CA ARG A 13 1.89 2.37 -10.63
C ARG A 13 2.37 3.17 -9.43
N LEU A 14 3.33 4.07 -9.60
CA LEU A 14 3.78 4.95 -8.52
C LEU A 14 2.65 5.81 -7.95
N LEU A 15 1.85 6.44 -8.82
CA LEU A 15 0.70 7.24 -8.39
C LEU A 15 -0.32 6.41 -7.61
N LEU A 16 -0.56 5.16 -8.02
CA LEU A 16 -1.44 4.22 -7.30
C LEU A 16 -0.88 3.85 -5.92
N TYR A 17 0.42 3.55 -5.80
CA TYR A 17 1.03 3.24 -4.51
C TYR A 17 0.96 4.42 -3.54
N ILE A 18 1.28 5.63 -4.04
CA ILE A 18 1.20 6.86 -3.27
C ILE A 18 -0.23 7.14 -2.83
N SER A 19 -1.22 6.98 -3.72
CA SER A 19 -2.62 7.22 -3.36
C SER A 19 -3.12 6.27 -2.28
N ILE A 20 -2.76 4.98 -2.35
CA ILE A 20 -3.11 3.98 -1.34
C ILE A 20 -2.51 4.36 0.02
N ILE A 21 -1.23 4.74 0.06
CA ILE A 21 -0.56 5.15 1.30
C ILE A 21 -1.26 6.39 1.88
N ILE A 22 -1.55 7.40 1.06
CA ILE A 22 -2.25 8.61 1.49
C ILE A 22 -3.60 8.25 2.10
N ILE A 23 -4.41 7.41 1.43
CA ILE A 23 -5.73 7.00 1.93
C ILE A 23 -5.62 6.33 3.31
N ILE A 24 -4.65 5.43 3.50
CA ILE A 24 -4.44 4.73 4.78
C ILE A 24 -4.10 5.71 5.91
N TYR A 25 -3.34 6.76 5.63
CA TYR A 25 -2.92 7.74 6.64
C TYR A 25 -3.95 8.86 6.89
N VAL A 26 -4.70 9.27 5.87
CA VAL A 26 -5.74 10.31 5.98
C VAL A 26 -6.95 9.79 6.76
N VAL A 27 -7.31 8.51 6.60
CA VAL A 27 -8.44 7.93 7.32
C VAL A 27 -8.07 7.74 8.81
N PRO A 28 -8.86 8.30 9.75
CA PRO A 28 -8.58 8.15 11.18
C PRO A 28 -8.79 6.70 11.65
N ILE A 29 -7.89 6.18 12.47
CA ILE A 29 -7.96 4.79 12.95
C ILE A 29 -9.22 4.52 13.78
N SER A 30 -9.67 5.50 14.56
CA SER A 30 -10.90 5.41 15.35
C SER A 30 -12.13 5.13 14.48
N PHE A 31 -12.19 5.68 13.27
CA PHE A 31 -13.25 5.40 12.31
C PHE A 31 -13.24 3.93 11.85
N VAL A 32 -12.04 3.36 11.69
CA VAL A 32 -11.85 1.99 11.22
C VAL A 32 -12.10 0.97 12.35
N GLU A 33 -11.65 1.27 13.55
CA GLU A 33 -11.83 0.40 14.71
C GLU A 33 -13.28 0.37 15.19
N GLY A 34 -14.01 1.49 15.10
CA GLY A 34 -15.41 1.60 15.51
C GLY A 34 -16.41 0.84 14.64
N ARG A 35 -16.01 0.27 13.50
CA ARG A 35 -16.94 -0.37 12.53
C ARG A 35 -16.40 -1.68 11.97
N SER A 36 -17.28 -2.63 11.66
CA SER A 36 -16.91 -3.86 10.96
C SER A 36 -17.08 -3.66 9.46
N PHE A 37 -15.99 -3.79 8.69
CA PHE A 37 -15.99 -3.74 7.23
C PHE A 37 -16.14 -5.12 6.57
N CYS A 38 -16.24 -6.19 7.38
CA CYS A 38 -16.39 -7.54 6.86
C CYS A 38 -17.86 -7.81 6.52
N ILE A 39 -18.15 -7.98 5.22
CA ILE A 39 -19.49 -8.30 4.72
C ILE A 39 -20.02 -9.60 5.35
N TRP A 40 -19.18 -10.63 5.42
CA TRP A 40 -19.55 -11.92 5.99
C TRP A 40 -19.99 -11.81 7.45
N TYR A 41 -19.21 -11.10 8.27
CA TYR A 41 -19.55 -10.88 9.68
C TYR A 41 -20.81 -10.01 9.82
N ASN A 42 -20.98 -9.00 8.97
CA ASN A 42 -22.13 -8.11 9.06
C ASN A 42 -23.45 -8.82 8.77
N LEU A 43 -23.45 -9.75 7.79
CA LEU A 43 -24.63 -10.54 7.39
C LEU A 43 -24.88 -11.75 8.30
N PHE A 44 -23.86 -12.59 8.51
CA PHE A 44 -24.02 -13.89 9.15
C PHE A 44 -23.65 -13.90 10.64
N LYS A 45 -23.06 -12.81 11.15
CA LYS A 45 -22.52 -12.69 12.52
C LYS A 45 -21.46 -13.74 12.89
N ILE A 46 -20.93 -14.45 11.88
CA ILE A 46 -19.88 -15.47 12.03
C ILE A 46 -18.54 -14.85 11.64
N LYS A 47 -17.49 -15.09 12.43
CA LYS A 47 -16.13 -14.64 12.11
C LYS A 47 -15.55 -15.51 10.99
N CYS A 48 -15.24 -14.92 9.84
CA CYS A 48 -14.44 -15.56 8.80
C CYS A 48 -12.94 -15.25 8.99
N LEU A 49 -12.10 -15.94 8.23
CA LEU A 49 -10.65 -15.72 8.23
C LEU A 49 -10.28 -14.25 7.96
N GLY A 50 -10.96 -13.57 7.04
CA GLY A 50 -10.71 -12.15 6.73
C GLY A 50 -11.25 -11.14 7.74
N CYS A 51 -11.96 -11.58 8.79
CA CYS A 51 -12.57 -10.67 9.75
C CYS A 51 -11.49 -9.88 10.50
N GLY A 52 -11.63 -8.55 10.57
CA GLY A 52 -10.63 -7.68 11.22
C GLY A 52 -9.42 -7.31 10.35
N MET A 53 -9.30 -7.83 9.12
CA MET A 53 -8.13 -7.55 8.25
C MET A 53 -7.90 -6.06 8.02
N THR A 54 -8.95 -5.27 7.73
CA THR A 54 -8.83 -3.82 7.54
C THR A 54 -8.28 -3.13 8.80
N ARG A 55 -8.77 -3.49 9.99
CA ARG A 55 -8.29 -2.93 11.27
C ARG A 55 -6.84 -3.34 11.54
N ALA A 56 -6.48 -4.57 11.19
CA ALA A 56 -5.13 -5.07 11.32
C ALA A 56 -4.15 -4.29 10.42
N ILE A 57 -4.50 -4.07 9.14
CA ILE A 57 -3.68 -3.30 8.19
C ILE A 57 -3.49 -1.84 8.68
N PHE A 58 -4.55 -1.21 9.18
CA PHE A 58 -4.47 0.17 9.71
C PHE A 58 -3.64 0.29 10.99
N ASN A 59 -3.70 -0.71 11.87
CA ASN A 59 -2.84 -0.74 13.05
C ASN A 59 -1.38 -1.02 12.66
N LEU A 60 -1.15 -1.96 11.74
CA LEU A 60 0.17 -2.28 11.23
C LEU A 60 0.83 -1.09 10.53
N SER A 61 0.07 -0.32 9.73
CA SER A 61 0.59 0.87 9.05
C SER A 61 1.04 1.96 10.02
N ARG A 62 0.53 1.97 11.26
CA ARG A 62 0.91 2.89 12.35
C ARG A 62 1.86 2.25 13.36
N LEU A 63 2.48 1.12 13.00
CA LEU A 63 3.42 0.37 13.83
C LEU A 63 2.83 -0.18 15.14
N ASN A 64 1.50 -0.25 15.25
CA ASN A 64 0.82 -0.88 16.39
C ASN A 64 0.67 -2.39 16.15
N ILE A 65 1.78 -3.11 16.29
CA ILE A 65 1.88 -4.54 15.95
C ILE A 65 0.94 -5.39 16.84
N ARG A 66 0.87 -5.08 18.14
CA ARG A 66 0.04 -5.82 19.10
C ARG A 66 -1.42 -5.83 18.68
N ASN A 67 -2.00 -4.65 18.45
CA ASN A 67 -3.39 -4.53 18.02
C ASN A 67 -3.60 -5.11 16.62
N ALA A 68 -2.61 -4.98 15.72
CA ALA A 68 -2.72 -5.56 14.38
C ALA A 68 -2.90 -7.09 14.42
N LEU A 69 -2.09 -7.77 15.24
CA LEU A 69 -2.17 -9.23 15.41
C LEU A 69 -3.44 -9.67 16.16
N GLU A 70 -3.88 -8.89 17.16
CA GLU A 70 -5.14 -9.15 17.87
C GLU A 70 -6.36 -9.03 16.95
N TYR A 71 -6.37 -8.06 16.03
CA TYR A 71 -7.45 -7.92 15.05
C TYR A 71 -7.46 -9.03 14.01
N ASN A 72 -6.29 -9.38 13.45
CA ASN A 72 -6.15 -10.51 12.53
C ASN A 72 -4.68 -10.95 12.42
N TRP A 73 -4.34 -12.12 12.95
CA TRP A 73 -2.97 -12.65 12.91
C TRP A 73 -2.45 -12.90 11.49
N MET A 74 -3.32 -13.16 10.50
CA MET A 74 -2.91 -13.36 9.11
C MET A 74 -2.43 -12.07 8.45
N VAL A 75 -2.56 -10.91 9.11
CA VAL A 75 -1.96 -9.67 8.64
C VAL A 75 -0.45 -9.83 8.41
N VAL A 76 0.22 -10.77 9.07
CA VAL A 76 1.63 -11.09 8.81
C VAL A 76 1.89 -11.42 7.33
N PHE A 77 0.95 -12.07 6.63
CA PHE A 77 1.07 -12.38 5.21
C PHE A 77 1.02 -11.15 4.30
N ILE A 78 0.57 -9.99 4.80
CA ILE A 78 0.62 -8.73 4.05
C ILE A 78 2.05 -8.26 3.80
N SER A 79 3.03 -8.77 4.55
CA SER A 79 4.45 -8.51 4.30
C SER A 79 4.88 -8.92 2.89
N ILE A 80 4.31 -10.01 2.34
CA ILE A 80 4.64 -10.51 1.00
C ILE A 80 4.28 -9.48 -0.10
N PRO A 81 3.03 -9.01 -0.23
CA PRO A 81 2.70 -7.98 -1.22
C PRO A 81 3.43 -6.66 -0.96
N ILE A 82 3.70 -6.30 0.31
CA ILE A 82 4.52 -5.12 0.62
C ILE A 82 5.92 -5.26 0.02
N CYS A 83 6.58 -6.41 0.18
CA CYS A 83 7.90 -6.66 -0.40
C CYS A 83 7.89 -6.54 -1.93
N PHE A 84 6.84 -7.03 -2.61
CA PHE A 84 6.70 -6.86 -4.06
C PHE A 84 6.53 -5.40 -4.47
N VAL A 85 5.73 -4.62 -3.73
CA VAL A 85 5.57 -3.19 -3.98
C VAL A 85 6.88 -2.45 -3.78
N VAL A 86 7.60 -2.71 -2.70
CA VAL A 86 8.92 -2.11 -2.44
C VAL A 86 9.91 -2.44 -3.55
N LYS A 87 9.94 -3.70 -4.01
CA LYS A 87 10.80 -4.14 -5.12
C LYS A 87 10.44 -3.43 -6.42
N ASP A 88 9.15 -3.30 -6.76
CA ASP A 88 8.73 -2.59 -7.97
C ASP A 88 9.10 -1.09 -7.90
N ILE A 89 8.89 -0.44 -6.76
CA ILE A 89 9.30 0.94 -6.52
C ILE A 89 10.82 1.10 -6.73
N ALA A 90 11.62 0.23 -6.10
CA ALA A 90 13.08 0.25 -6.25
C ALA A 90 13.51 0.04 -7.71
N ASN A 91 12.85 -0.87 -8.43
CA ASN A 91 13.12 -1.12 -9.85
C ASN A 91 12.75 0.07 -10.74
N ILE A 92 11.64 0.75 -10.45
CA ILE A 92 11.26 1.97 -11.17
C ILE A 92 12.33 3.05 -10.98
N PHE A 93 12.77 3.30 -9.75
CA PHE A 93 13.83 4.27 -9.47
C PHE A 93 15.16 3.90 -10.12
N TYR A 94 15.54 2.61 -10.06
CA TYR A 94 16.77 2.13 -10.70
C TYR A 94 16.75 2.37 -12.21
N GLU A 95 15.64 2.06 -12.88
CA GLU A 95 15.52 2.28 -14.33
C GLU A 95 15.48 3.76 -14.70
N GLU A 96 14.82 4.61 -13.90
CA GLU A 96 14.85 6.06 -14.13
C GLU A 96 16.26 6.62 -13.95
N PHE A 97 17.00 6.18 -12.93
CA PHE A 97 18.39 6.57 -12.71
C PHE A 97 19.31 6.10 -13.84
N LYS A 98 19.13 4.85 -14.31
CA LYS A 98 19.87 4.30 -15.46
C LYS A 98 19.65 5.12 -16.73
N ILE A 99 18.39 5.46 -17.05
CA ILE A 99 18.05 6.30 -18.21
C ILE A 99 18.67 7.71 -18.06
N TYR A 100 18.60 8.30 -16.87
CA TYR A 100 19.21 9.59 -16.59
C TYR A 100 20.72 9.57 -16.84
N LYS A 101 21.41 8.53 -16.34
CA LYS A 101 22.85 8.35 -16.50
C LYS A 101 23.28 8.12 -17.96
N LEU A 102 22.44 7.45 -18.76
CA LEU A 102 22.64 7.28 -20.21
C LEU A 102 22.48 8.58 -20.98
N LYS A 103 21.50 9.42 -20.59
CA LYS A 103 21.23 10.71 -21.25
C LYS A 103 22.27 11.79 -20.90
N HIS A 104 22.94 11.66 -19.75
CA HIS A 104 23.93 12.62 -19.25
C HIS A 104 25.28 11.94 -18.92
N PRO A 105 26.05 11.50 -19.93
CA PRO A 105 27.30 10.76 -19.72
C PRO A 105 28.40 11.59 -19.02
N LYS A 106 28.34 12.92 -19.09
CA LYS A 106 29.31 13.83 -18.44
C LYS A 106 29.23 13.84 -16.90
N VAL A 107 28.18 13.28 -16.31
CA VAL A 107 27.97 13.18 -14.85
C VAL A 107 28.68 11.94 -14.26
N GLN A 108 29.33 11.11 -15.08
CA GLN A 108 29.98 9.87 -14.65
C GLN A 108 31.45 10.00 -14.23
N LYS A 109 32.03 11.20 -14.30
CA LYS A 109 33.42 11.46 -13.86
C LYS A 109 33.46 11.90 -12.41
#